data_AF-A0A355F6U7-F1
#
_entry.id   AF-A0A355F6U7-F1
#
_cell.length_a   1.000
_cell.length_b   1.000
_cell.length_c   1.000
_cell.angle_alpha   90.00
_cell.angle_beta   90.00
_cell.angle_gamma   90.00
#
_symmetry.space_group_name_H-M   'P 1'
#
loop_
_entity.id
_entity.type
_entity.pdbx_description
1 polymer ?
#
loop_
_entity_poly.entity_id
_entity_poly.type
_entity_poly.pdbx_seq_one_letter_code
_entity_poly.pdbx_strand_id
1 'polypeptide(L)' 'VVGYFVNTAVLPSRVDDEPSFAGLLERARRSVLDALAQEVPFPLLVERLQPERDP' A
#
# COMPACT_ATOMS: atom_id res chain seq x y z
N VAL A 1 -3.10 13.71 23.41
CA VAL A 1 -2.44 14.40 22.27
C VAL A 1 -3.49 14.61 21.20
N VAL A 2 -3.57 15.79 20.58
CA VAL A 2 -4.50 16.07 19.47
C VAL A 2 -3.65 16.32 18.22
N GLY A 3 -3.91 15.57 17.14
CA GLY A 3 -3.10 15.58 15.93
C GLY A 3 -3.62 14.56 14.90
N TYR A 4 -3.08 14.60 13.68
CA TYR A 4 -3.43 13.66 12.61
C TYR A 4 -2.52 12.44 12.69
N PHE A 5 -3.07 11.30 13.16
CA PHE A 5 -2.29 10.09 13.44
C PHE A 5 -2.52 8.97 12.43
N VAL A 6 -3.29 9.21 11.37
CA VAL A 6 -3.48 8.20 10.33
C VAL A 6 -2.31 8.22 9.35
N ASN A 7 -1.83 7.03 9.00
CA ASN A 7 -0.83 6.84 7.96
C ASN A 7 -1.49 6.21 6.73
N THR A 8 -1.17 6.72 5.55
CA THR A 8 -1.65 6.14 4.28
C THR A 8 -0.77 4.95 3.91
N ALA A 9 -1.34 3.76 3.81
CA ALA A 9 -0.62 2.58 3.33
C ALA A 9 -0.86 2.36 1.84
N VAL A 10 0.22 2.16 1.07
CA VAL A 10 0.13 1.83 -0.36
C VAL A 10 0.11 0.31 -0.52
N LEU A 11 -0.93 -0.22 -1.18
CA LEU A 11 -1.12 -1.65 -1.42
C LEU A 11 -0.97 -1.95 -2.92
N PRO A 12 0.25 -2.18 -3.42
CA PRO A 12 0.46 -2.48 -4.83
C PRO A 12 -0.26 -3.80 -5.16
N SER A 13 -1.25 -3.73 -6.05
CA SER A 13 -2.07 -4.86 -6.44
C SER A 13 -1.85 -5.15 -7.92
N ARG A 14 -1.47 -6.39 -8.23
CA ARG A 14 -1.40 -6.90 -9.60
C ARG A 14 -2.61 -7.78 -9.87
N VAL A 15 -3.42 -7.32 -10.82
CA VAL A 15 -4.59 -8.01 -11.33
C VAL A 15 -4.23 -8.48 -12.74
N ASP A 16 -3.64 -9.67 -12.77
CA ASP A 16 -3.23 -10.35 -13.99
C ASP A 16 -4.27 -11.47 -14.26
N ASP A 17 -4.31 -12.04 -15.46
CA ASP A 17 -5.33 -13.05 -15.85
C ASP A 17 -5.20 -14.41 -15.12
N GLU A 18 -4.17 -14.60 -14.29
CA GLU A 18 -3.71 -15.92 -13.83
C GLU A 18 -4.25 -16.42 -12.47
N PRO A 19 -4.73 -15.62 -11.50
CA PRO A 19 -5.41 -16.17 -10.32
C PRO A 19 -6.93 -16.28 -10.50
N SER A 20 -7.52 -17.28 -9.85
CA SER A 20 -8.92 -17.22 -9.49
C SER A 20 -9.19 -16.03 -8.54
N PHE A 21 -10.44 -15.60 -8.44
CA PHE A 21 -10.85 -14.57 -7.48
C PHE A 21 -10.37 -14.87 -6.04
N ALA A 22 -10.45 -16.13 -5.61
CA ALA A 22 -9.96 -16.55 -4.30
C ALA A 22 -8.43 -16.38 -4.18
N GLY A 23 -7.68 -16.69 -5.24
CA GLY A 23 -6.24 -16.45 -5.30
C GLY A 23 -5.92 -14.97 -5.15
N LEU A 24 -6.65 -14.09 -5.84
CA LEU A 24 -6.48 -12.64 -5.72
C LEU A 24 -6.77 -12.15 -4.30
N LEU A 25 -7.85 -12.65 -3.67
CA LEU A 25 -8.22 -12.28 -2.31
C LEU A 25 -7.15 -12.67 -1.28
N GLU A 26 -6.53 -13.84 -1.42
CA GLU A 26 -5.44 -14.24 -0.52
C GLU A 26 -4.18 -13.36 -0.72
N ARG A 27 -3.92 -12.90 -1.95
CA ARG A 27 -2.84 -11.92 -2.17
C ARG A 27 -3.13 -10.59 -1.53
N ALA A 28 -4.36 -10.08 -1.67
CA ALA A 28 -4.79 -8.83 -1.05
C ALA A 28 -4.72 -8.91 0.48
N ARG A 29 -5.14 -10.03 1.06
CA ARG A 29 -5.04 -10.27 2.50
C ARG A 29 -3.60 -10.16 3.00
N ARG A 30 -2.65 -10.82 2.31
CA ARG A 30 -1.22 -10.76 2.69
C ARG A 30 -0.66 -9.35 2.55
N SER A 31 -0.94 -8.64 1.46
CA SER A 31 -0.42 -7.28 1.28
C SER A 31 -0.93 -6.32 2.35
N VAL A 32 -2.18 -6.44 2.79
CA VAL A 32 -2.73 -5.65 3.90
C VAL A 32 -1.97 -5.96 5.20
N LEU A 33 -1.76 -7.23 5.54
CA LEU A 33 -1.06 -7.61 6.77
C LEU A 33 0.40 -7.11 6.76
N ASP A 34 1.09 -7.24 5.63
CA ASP A 34 2.47 -6.77 5.47
C ASP A 34 2.58 -5.24 5.57
N ALA A 35 1.56 -4.51 5.07
CA ALA A 35 1.51 -3.06 5.16
C ALA A 35 1.19 -2.57 6.57
N LEU A 36 0.31 -3.27 7.30
CA LEU A 36 0.01 -2.96 8.71
C LEU A 36 1.19 -3.25 9.65
N ALA A 37 2.08 -4.17 9.27
CA ALA A 37 3.32 -4.43 9.99
C ALA A 37 4.42 -3.38 9.71
N GLN A 38 4.23 -2.48 8.74
CA GLN A 38 5.17 -1.41 8.41
C GLN A 38 4.80 -0.10 9.10
N GLU A 39 5.80 0.57 9.67
CA GLU A 39 5.65 1.89 10.29
C GLU A 39 6.17 3.03 9.40
N VAL A 40 6.34 2.79 8.10
CA VAL A 40 6.88 3.79 7.18
C VAL A 40 5.82 4.86 6.86
N PRO A 41 6.09 6.15 7.12
CA PRO A 41 5.16 7.22 6.76
C PRO A 41 5.05 7.39 5.25
N PHE A 42 3.82 7.57 4.74
CA PHE A 42 3.58 7.83 3.31
C PHE A 42 4.40 9.00 2.73
N PRO A 43 4.53 10.16 3.40
CA PRO A 43 5.30 11.28 2.84
C PRO A 43 6.77 10.92 2.58
N LEU A 44 7.36 10.09 3.44
CA LEU A 44 8.74 9.62 3.27
C LEU A 44 8.86 8.70 2.05
N LEU A 45 7.85 7.85 1.81
CA LEU A 45 7.81 6.99 0.62
C LEU A 45 7.78 7.85 -0.66
N VAL A 46 6.94 8.88 -0.71
CA VAL A 46 6.85 9.80 -1.86
C VAL A 46 8.17 10.56 -2.07
N GLU A 47 8.79 11.04 -1.00
CA GLU A 47 10.08 11.72 -1.07
C GLU A 47 11.16 10.82 -1.69
N ARG A 48 11.18 9.54 -1.31
CA ARG A 48 12.18 8.57 -1.80
C ARG A 48 11.90 8.08 -3.21
N LEU A 49 10.64 7.89 -3.57
CA LEU A 49 10.26 7.40 -4.89
C LEU A 49 10.26 8.50 -5.96
N GLN A 50 10.17 9.77 -5.56
CA GLN A 50 10.09 10.93 -6.46
C GLN A 50 9.19 10.68 -7.68
N PRO A 51 7.94 10.20 -7.49
CA PRO A 51 7.07 9.89 -8.61
C PRO A 51 6.78 11.16 -9.42
N GLU A 52 6.58 10.99 -10.73
CA GLU A 52 6.13 12.06 -11.61
C GLU A 52 4.82 12.66 -11.07
N ARG A 53 4.75 13.99 -11.04
CA ARG A 53 3.59 14.72 -10.54
C ARG A 53 2.87 15.31 -11.74
N ASP A 54 1.59 14.96 -11.89
CA ASP A 54 0.72 15.68 -12.81
C ASP A 54 0.47 17.10 -12.29
N PRO A 55 0.50 18.12 -13.17
CA PRO A 55 0.27 19.53 -12.81
C PRO A 55 -1.17 19.85 -12.41
#